data_AF-A0A1G1H1H7-F1
#
_entry.id   AF-A0A1G1H1H7-F1
#
_cell.length_a   1.000
_cell.length_b   1.000
_cell.length_c   1.000
_cell.angle_alpha   90.00
_cell.angle_beta   90.00
_cell.angle_gamma   90.00
#
_symmetry.space_group_name_H-M   'P 1'
#
loop_
_entity.id
_entity.type
_entity.pdbx_description
1 polymer ?
#
loop_
_entity_poly.entity_id
_entity_poly.type
_entity_poly.pdbx_seq_one_letter_code
_entity_poly.pdbx_strand_id
1 'polypeptide(L)'
;MSNTASAATAILDILTREEAHCDLLNQTLLQERNALRRLSLTEFPALNEQRLNNLQKFQSLESERAEVVYRFADAWGLPRATVTLQAIIDRLDQREKQNVERCHERLAGKVRALRQDTAVNGLLVAGIQTLCRKAMHLTSEALPKRDTYSPSGESQRVGIGGTMLRQRG
;
A
#
# COMPACT_ATOMS: atom_id res chain seq x y z
N MET A 1 -36.61 15.78 -17.49
CA MET A 1 -36.18 14.38 -17.32
C MET A 1 -34.73 14.14 -17.75
N SER A 2 -33.95 15.17 -18.11
CA SER A 2 -32.60 15.00 -18.72
C SER A 2 -31.44 15.03 -17.71
N ASN A 3 -31.67 15.51 -16.48
CA ASN A 3 -30.60 15.80 -15.53
C ASN A 3 -30.26 14.62 -14.59
N THR A 4 -31.25 13.79 -14.25
CA THR A 4 -31.09 12.57 -13.43
C THR A 4 -30.32 11.48 -14.18
N ALA A 5 -30.70 11.21 -15.43
CA ALA A 5 -30.01 10.22 -16.27
C ALA A 5 -28.54 10.58 -16.55
N SER A 6 -28.25 11.86 -16.77
CA SER A 6 -26.88 12.36 -16.89
C SER A 6 -26.09 12.17 -15.59
N ALA A 7 -26.72 12.42 -14.44
CA ALA A 7 -26.13 12.19 -13.13
C ALA A 7 -25.84 10.71 -12.87
N ALA A 8 -26.81 9.84 -13.11
CA ALA A 8 -26.65 8.40 -12.97
C ALA A 8 -25.50 7.88 -13.83
N THR A 9 -25.41 8.30 -15.09
CA THR A 9 -24.35 7.87 -16.01
C THR A 9 -22.97 8.32 -15.52
N ALA A 10 -22.83 9.59 -15.11
CA ALA A 10 -21.56 10.12 -14.62
C ALA A 10 -21.11 9.45 -13.31
N ILE A 11 -22.05 9.18 -12.40
CA ILE A 11 -21.74 8.50 -11.13
C ILE A 11 -21.39 7.03 -11.39
N LEU A 12 -22.11 6.35 -12.28
CA LEU A 12 -21.81 4.96 -12.61
C LEU A 12 -20.42 4.82 -13.24
N ASP A 13 -20.05 5.75 -14.13
CA ASP A 13 -18.73 5.78 -14.77
C ASP A 13 -17.61 5.93 -13.73
N ILE A 14 -17.71 6.92 -12.83
CA ILE A 14 -16.68 7.13 -11.81
C ILE A 14 -16.56 5.93 -10.87
N LEU A 15 -17.68 5.36 -10.41
CA LEU A 15 -17.66 4.18 -9.54
C LEU A 15 -17.07 2.95 -10.24
N THR A 16 -17.36 2.76 -11.53
CA THR A 16 -16.81 1.66 -12.32
C THR A 16 -15.30 1.80 -12.48
N ARG A 17 -14.80 3.03 -12.69
CA ARG A 17 -13.36 3.30 -12.74
C ARG A 17 -12.69 3.08 -11.39
N GLU A 18 -13.30 3.49 -10.29
CA GLU A 18 -12.83 3.20 -8.92
C GLU A 18 -12.76 1.69 -8.66
N GLU A 19 -13.78 0.93 -9.06
CA GLU A 19 -13.78 -0.52 -8.93
C GLU A 19 -12.65 -1.20 -9.70
N ALA A 20 -12.41 -0.77 -10.94
CA ALA A 20 -11.32 -1.31 -11.76
C ALA A 20 -9.95 -1.03 -11.10
N HIS A 21 -9.79 0.15 -10.48
CA HIS A 21 -8.56 0.48 -9.75
C HIS A 21 -8.44 -0.30 -8.45
N CYS A 22 -9.54 -0.66 -7.79
CA CYS A 22 -9.52 -1.59 -6.65
C CYS A 22 -8.98 -2.96 -7.07
N ASP A 23 -9.36 -3.47 -8.23
CA ASP A 23 -8.86 -4.75 -8.73
C ASP A 23 -7.36 -4.69 -9.03
N LEU A 24 -6.88 -3.59 -9.63
CA LEU A 24 -5.45 -3.36 -9.86
C LEU A 24 -4.65 -3.30 -8.56
N LEU A 25 -5.13 -2.55 -7.56
CA LEU A 25 -4.45 -2.46 -6.27
C LEU A 25 -4.44 -3.82 -5.56
N ASN A 26 -5.52 -4.59 -5.66
CA ASN A 26 -5.59 -5.93 -5.06
C ASN A 26 -4.52 -6.85 -5.67
N GLN A 27 -4.36 -6.83 -7.00
CA GLN A 27 -3.29 -7.58 -7.67
C GLN A 27 -1.91 -7.17 -7.18
N THR A 28 -1.65 -5.85 -7.04
CA THR A 28 -0.37 -5.35 -6.49
C THR A 28 -0.14 -5.83 -5.06
N LEU A 29 -1.17 -5.82 -4.20
CA LEU A 29 -1.07 -6.31 -2.81
C LEU A 29 -0.77 -7.81 -2.75
N LEU A 30 -1.35 -8.61 -3.63
CA LEU A 30 -1.07 -10.05 -3.73
C LEU A 30 0.35 -10.32 -4.21
N GLN A 31 0.84 -9.55 -5.19
CA GLN A 31 2.22 -9.65 -5.66
C GLN A 31 3.21 -9.27 -4.54
N GLU A 32 2.96 -8.18 -3.82
CA GLU A 32 3.75 -7.80 -2.65
C GLU A 32 3.74 -8.87 -1.57
N ARG A 33 2.59 -9.46 -1.26
CA ARG A 33 2.50 -10.57 -0.31
C ARG A 33 3.40 -11.74 -0.71
N ASN A 34 3.43 -12.08 -1.99
CA ASN A 34 4.26 -13.15 -2.51
C ASN A 34 5.76 -12.78 -2.50
N ALA A 35 6.11 -11.52 -2.80
CA ALA A 35 7.47 -11.01 -2.68
C ALA A 35 7.96 -11.05 -1.23
N LEU A 36 7.13 -10.62 -0.27
CA LEU A 36 7.40 -10.70 1.18
C LEU A 36 7.66 -12.13 1.64
N ARG A 37 6.80 -13.07 1.24
CA ARG A 37 6.97 -14.49 1.58
C ARG A 37 8.25 -15.10 1.03
N ARG A 38 8.69 -14.65 -0.15
CA ARG A 38 9.93 -15.11 -0.80
C ARG A 38 11.17 -14.31 -0.37
N LEU A 39 11.00 -13.26 0.45
CA LEU A 39 12.05 -12.29 0.79
C LEU A 39 12.76 -11.71 -0.45
N SER A 40 12.00 -11.50 -1.53
CA SER A 40 12.54 -11.02 -2.80
C SER A 40 12.78 -9.51 -2.76
N LEU A 41 13.96 -9.11 -2.29
CA LEU A 41 14.30 -7.70 -2.09
C LEU A 41 14.31 -6.86 -3.39
N THR A 42 14.55 -7.50 -4.52
CA THR A 42 14.64 -6.86 -5.83
C THR A 42 13.28 -6.44 -6.40
N GLU A 43 12.19 -7.07 -5.96
CA GLU A 43 10.83 -6.78 -6.46
C GLU A 43 10.18 -5.60 -5.71
N PHE A 44 10.62 -5.27 -4.49
CA PHE A 44 9.96 -4.26 -3.65
C PHE A 44 9.93 -2.85 -4.22
N PRO A 45 11.01 -2.32 -4.84
CA PRO A 45 10.97 -0.96 -5.37
C PRO A 45 9.86 -0.78 -6.40
N ALA A 46 9.76 -1.71 -7.37
CA ALA A 46 8.74 -1.68 -8.41
C ALA A 46 7.32 -1.86 -7.85
N LEU A 47 7.13 -2.78 -6.90
CA LEU A 47 5.83 -3.00 -6.26
C LEU A 47 5.38 -1.79 -5.42
N ASN A 48 6.32 -1.12 -4.76
CA ASN A 48 6.04 0.09 -4.01
C ASN A 48 5.69 1.26 -4.92
N GLU A 49 6.40 1.44 -6.03
CA GLU A 49 6.07 2.43 -7.06
C GLU A 49 4.68 2.19 -7.64
N GLN A 50 4.34 0.94 -8.00
CA GLN A 50 3.01 0.58 -8.49
C GLN A 50 1.92 0.88 -7.45
N ARG A 51 2.16 0.58 -6.17
CA ARG A 51 1.23 0.95 -5.09
C ARG A 51 1.04 2.46 -5.01
N LEU A 52 2.11 3.25 -5.03
CA LEU A 52 2.04 4.72 -4.96
C LEU A 52 1.24 5.28 -6.14
N ASN A 53 1.48 4.78 -7.35
CA ASN A 53 0.73 5.16 -8.55
C ASN A 53 -0.77 4.85 -8.41
N ASN A 54 -1.11 3.66 -7.91
CA ASN A 54 -2.50 3.29 -7.64
C ASN A 54 -3.16 4.23 -6.61
N LEU A 55 -2.46 4.57 -5.53
CA LEU A 55 -2.97 5.47 -4.50
C LEU A 55 -3.18 6.90 -5.01
N GLN A 56 -2.23 7.42 -5.80
CA GLN A 56 -2.38 8.72 -6.47
C GLN A 56 -3.60 8.73 -7.40
N LYS A 57 -3.82 7.62 -8.12
CA LYS A 57 -4.97 7.50 -9.00
C LYS A 57 -6.29 7.43 -8.24
N PHE A 58 -6.34 6.77 -7.08
CA PHE A 58 -7.50 6.84 -6.18
C PHE A 58 -7.78 8.26 -5.71
N GLN A 59 -6.75 9.02 -5.31
CA GLN A 59 -6.92 10.41 -4.90
C GLN A 59 -7.50 11.28 -6.03
N SER A 60 -7.05 11.04 -7.27
CA SER A 60 -7.61 11.71 -8.46
C SER A 60 -9.07 11.33 -8.70
N LEU A 61 -9.44 10.04 -8.59
CA LEU A 61 -10.82 9.58 -8.77
C LEU A 61 -11.75 10.10 -7.66
N GLU A 62 -11.28 10.16 -6.41
CA GLU A 62 -12.02 10.75 -5.30
C GLU A 62 -12.33 12.23 -5.55
N SER A 63 -11.33 12.98 -6.03
CA SER A 63 -11.48 14.40 -6.36
C SER A 63 -12.46 14.59 -7.51
N GLU A 64 -12.37 13.77 -8.56
CA GLU A 64 -13.30 13.80 -9.69
C GLU A 64 -14.73 13.44 -9.26
N ARG A 65 -14.89 12.45 -8.38
CA ARG A 65 -16.19 12.09 -7.80
C ARG A 65 -16.78 13.25 -7.00
N ALA A 66 -15.98 13.93 -6.19
CA ALA A 66 -16.42 15.09 -5.43
C ALA A 66 -16.89 16.22 -6.36
N GLU A 67 -16.15 16.51 -7.43
CA GLU A 67 -16.56 17.50 -8.45
C GLU A 67 -17.87 17.12 -9.15
N VAL A 68 -18.05 15.85 -9.50
CA VAL A 68 -19.30 15.34 -10.08
C VAL A 68 -20.46 15.53 -9.10
N VAL A 69 -20.26 15.20 -7.82
CA VAL A 69 -21.25 15.39 -6.76
C VAL A 69 -21.59 16.88 -6.60
N TYR A 70 -20.60 17.77 -6.53
CA TYR A 70 -20.84 19.21 -6.39
C TYR A 70 -21.57 19.81 -7.58
N ARG A 71 -21.23 19.40 -8.80
CA ARG A 71 -21.93 19.85 -10.00
C ARG A 71 -23.43 19.52 -9.95
N PHE A 72 -23.79 18.32 -9.51
CA PHE A 72 -25.21 17.95 -9.37
C PHE A 72 -25.86 18.57 -8.13
N ALA A 73 -25.10 18.78 -7.07
CA ALA A 73 -25.55 19.53 -5.91
C ALA A 73 -26.00 20.94 -6.33
N ASP A 74 -25.18 21.66 -7.09
CA ASP A 74 -25.51 23.00 -7.59
C ASP A 74 -26.74 22.97 -8.50
N ALA A 75 -26.78 22.02 -9.44
CA ALA A 75 -27.90 21.87 -10.37
C ALA A 75 -29.23 21.56 -9.66
N TRP A 76 -29.18 21.01 -8.44
CA TRP A 76 -30.35 20.68 -7.63
C TRP A 76 -30.51 21.59 -6.41
N GLY A 77 -29.73 22.67 -6.29
CA GLY A 77 -29.82 23.64 -5.21
C GLY A 77 -29.45 23.09 -3.82
N LEU A 78 -28.55 22.11 -3.75
CA LEU A 78 -28.10 21.48 -2.51
C LEU A 78 -26.88 22.20 -1.92
N PRO A 79 -26.79 22.35 -0.58
CA PRO A 79 -25.62 22.94 0.04
C PRO A 79 -24.37 22.06 -0.16
N ARG A 80 -23.34 22.59 -0.83
CA ARG A 80 -22.07 21.88 -1.06
C ARG A 80 -21.39 21.41 0.23
N ALA A 81 -21.53 22.16 1.32
CA ALA A 81 -20.90 21.84 2.61
C ALA A 81 -21.41 20.54 3.25
N THR A 82 -22.61 20.08 2.87
CA THR A 82 -23.26 18.92 3.48
C THR A 82 -23.69 17.86 2.47
N VAL A 83 -23.50 18.11 1.18
CA VAL A 83 -23.93 17.16 0.14
C VAL A 83 -23.04 15.92 0.15
N THR A 84 -23.67 14.76 0.04
CA THR A 84 -23.00 13.47 -0.02
C THR A 84 -23.33 12.78 -1.33
N LEU A 85 -22.50 11.81 -1.73
CA LEU A 85 -22.80 10.95 -2.87
C LEU A 85 -24.18 10.27 -2.71
N GLN A 86 -24.51 9.80 -1.51
CA GLN A 86 -25.82 9.18 -1.24
C GLN A 86 -26.96 10.17 -1.45
N ALA A 87 -26.80 11.43 -1.03
CA ALA A 87 -27.82 12.46 -1.25
C ALA A 87 -28.06 12.74 -2.75
N ILE A 88 -27.05 12.51 -3.60
CA ILE A 88 -27.21 12.59 -5.06
C ILE A 88 -27.91 11.34 -5.59
N ILE A 89 -27.50 10.15 -5.14
CA ILE A 89 -28.11 8.86 -5.51
C ILE A 89 -29.60 8.81 -5.17
N ASP A 90 -29.99 9.32 -4.00
CA ASP A 90 -31.38 9.32 -3.53
C ASP A 90 -32.33 10.15 -4.40
N ARG A 91 -31.81 11.05 -5.23
CA ARG A 91 -32.57 11.89 -6.17
C ARG A 91 -32.65 11.32 -7.58
N LEU A 92 -31.97 10.21 -7.85
CA LEU A 92 -32.04 9.54 -9.15
C LEU A 92 -33.38 8.81 -9.31
N ASP A 93 -33.74 8.56 -10.57
CA ASP A 93 -34.90 7.74 -10.87
C ASP A 93 -34.68 6.31 -10.36
N GLN A 94 -35.74 5.63 -9.91
CA GLN A 94 -35.64 4.37 -9.16
C GLN A 94 -34.75 3.30 -9.82
N ARG A 95 -34.84 3.15 -11.15
CA ARG A 95 -34.02 2.18 -11.90
C ARG A 95 -32.54 2.55 -11.89
N GLU A 96 -32.24 3.84 -12.03
CA GLU A 96 -30.87 4.37 -12.05
C GLU A 96 -30.25 4.29 -10.67
N LYS A 97 -31.02 4.70 -9.65
CA LYS A 97 -30.67 4.58 -8.23
C LYS A 97 -30.20 3.16 -7.90
N GLN A 98 -31.01 2.15 -8.21
CA GLN A 98 -30.68 0.74 -7.93
C GLN A 98 -29.37 0.28 -8.61
N ASN A 99 -29.10 0.74 -9.83
CA ASN A 99 -27.88 0.37 -10.54
C ASN A 99 -26.65 1.01 -9.90
N VAL A 100 -26.75 2.29 -9.55
CA VAL A 100 -25.66 3.03 -8.89
C VAL A 100 -25.41 2.49 -7.49
N GLU A 101 -26.46 2.21 -6.70
CA GLU A 101 -26.34 1.60 -5.37
C GLU A 101 -25.64 0.24 -5.42
N ARG A 102 -26.03 -0.64 -6.36
CA ARG A 102 -25.36 -1.93 -6.54
C ARG A 102 -23.87 -1.79 -6.84
N CYS A 103 -23.51 -0.80 -7.67
CA CYS A 103 -22.09 -0.52 -7.96
C CYS A 103 -21.38 0.02 -6.72
N HIS A 104 -21.98 0.97 -6.02
CA HIS A 104 -21.42 1.56 -4.81
C HIS A 104 -21.21 0.52 -3.70
N GLU A 105 -22.16 -0.40 -3.50
CA GLU A 105 -22.04 -1.51 -2.55
C GLU A 105 -20.89 -2.46 -2.91
N ARG A 106 -20.77 -2.81 -4.19
CA ARG A 106 -19.68 -3.68 -4.68
C ARG A 106 -18.33 -3.01 -4.50
N LEU A 107 -18.19 -1.73 -4.83
CA LEU A 107 -17.00 -0.94 -4.55
C LEU A 107 -16.66 -0.92 -3.06
N ALA A 108 -17.64 -0.63 -2.20
CA ALA A 108 -17.45 -0.62 -0.75
C ALA A 108 -17.01 -2.00 -0.21
N GLY A 109 -17.48 -3.09 -0.82
CA GLY A 109 -16.99 -4.44 -0.56
C GLY A 109 -15.51 -4.60 -0.90
N LYS A 110 -15.11 -4.19 -2.12
CA LYS A 110 -13.70 -4.25 -2.57
C LYS A 110 -12.77 -3.42 -1.68
N VAL A 111 -13.17 -2.20 -1.31
CA VAL A 111 -12.38 -1.32 -0.42
C VAL A 111 -12.17 -1.97 0.95
N ARG A 112 -13.20 -2.63 1.50
CA ARG A 112 -13.07 -3.38 2.77
C ARG A 112 -12.07 -4.53 2.65
N ALA A 113 -12.12 -5.30 1.57
CA ALA A 113 -11.16 -6.38 1.32
C ALA A 113 -9.72 -5.83 1.20
N LEU A 114 -9.51 -4.75 0.44
CA LEU A 114 -8.20 -4.12 0.29
C LEU A 114 -7.59 -3.66 1.62
N ARG A 115 -8.41 -3.11 2.52
CA ARG A 115 -7.96 -2.73 3.88
C ARG A 115 -7.49 -3.94 4.67
N GLN A 116 -8.20 -5.07 4.58
CA GLN A 116 -7.80 -6.31 5.23
C GLN A 116 -6.49 -6.84 4.63
N ASP A 117 -6.37 -6.87 3.30
CA ASP A 117 -5.16 -7.36 2.63
C ASP A 117 -3.92 -6.50 2.92
N THR A 118 -4.11 -5.18 3.01
CA THR A 118 -3.05 -4.24 3.41
C THR A 118 -2.63 -4.49 4.86
N ALA A 119 -3.57 -4.74 5.78
CA ALA A 119 -3.26 -5.05 7.18
C ALA A 119 -2.47 -6.37 7.30
N VAL A 120 -2.85 -7.40 6.53
CA VAL A 120 -2.10 -8.67 6.48
C VAL A 120 -0.66 -8.46 5.99
N ASN A 121 -0.47 -7.68 4.92
CA ASN A 121 0.88 -7.39 4.43
C ASN A 121 1.70 -6.60 5.46
N GLY A 122 1.08 -5.67 6.18
CA GLY A 122 1.71 -4.95 7.30
C GLY A 122 2.21 -5.89 8.41
N LEU A 123 1.41 -6.90 8.78
CA LEU A 123 1.82 -7.93 9.75
C LEU A 123 3.02 -8.76 9.25
N LEU A 124 3.04 -9.13 7.96
CA LEU A 124 4.16 -9.86 7.37
C LEU A 124 5.45 -9.05 7.42
N VAL A 125 5.40 -7.76 7.05
CA VAL A 125 6.55 -6.86 7.13
C VAL A 125 7.08 -6.77 8.57
N ALA A 126 6.20 -6.57 9.56
CA ALA A 126 6.59 -6.51 10.96
C ALA A 126 7.24 -7.81 11.46
N GLY A 127 6.73 -8.97 11.00
CA GLY A 127 7.31 -10.28 11.28
C GLY A 127 8.72 -10.41 10.71
N ILE A 128 8.92 -10.06 9.44
CA ILE A 128 10.22 -10.09 8.78
C ILE A 128 11.22 -9.18 9.49
N GLN A 129 10.84 -7.94 9.81
CA GLN A 129 11.68 -7.00 10.56
C GLN A 129 12.09 -7.55 11.94
N THR A 130 11.20 -8.26 12.60
CA THR A 130 11.49 -8.89 13.90
C THR A 130 12.50 -10.03 13.76
N LEU A 131 12.36 -10.86 12.71
CA LEU A 131 13.32 -11.92 12.41
C LEU A 131 14.71 -11.35 12.07
N CYS A 132 14.79 -10.33 11.22
CA CYS A 132 16.06 -9.66 10.90
C CYS A 132 16.74 -9.09 12.15
N ARG A 133 15.99 -8.43 13.03
CA ARG A 133 16.53 -7.92 14.31
C ARG A 133 17.08 -9.04 15.18
N LYS A 134 16.33 -10.13 15.36
CA LYS A 134 16.80 -11.30 16.12
C LYS A 134 18.06 -11.92 15.53
N ALA A 135 18.13 -12.06 14.21
CA ALA A 135 19.31 -12.58 13.52
C ALA A 135 20.54 -11.68 13.75
N MET A 136 20.39 -10.35 13.66
CA MET A 136 21.46 -9.40 13.96
C MET A 136 21.94 -9.46 15.42
N HIS A 137 21.02 -9.65 16.37
CA HIS A 137 21.40 -9.83 17.77
C HIS A 137 22.17 -11.13 18.01
N LEU A 138 21.71 -12.25 17.42
CA LEU A 138 22.41 -13.53 17.54
C LEU A 138 23.82 -13.48 16.92
N THR A 139 24.00 -12.84 15.78
CA THR A 139 25.34 -12.68 15.18
C THR A 139 26.22 -11.72 15.98
N SER A 140 25.64 -10.68 16.58
CA SER A 140 26.34 -9.76 17.48
C SER A 140 26.81 -10.46 18.77
N GLU A 141 26.01 -11.36 19.34
CA GLU A 141 26.36 -12.13 20.55
C GLU A 141 27.32 -13.29 20.24
N ALA A 142 27.20 -13.90 19.06
CA ALA A 142 28.07 -14.98 18.61
C ALA A 142 29.45 -14.52 18.13
N LEU A 143 29.64 -13.22 17.88
CA LEU A 143 30.96 -12.65 17.65
C LEU A 143 31.64 -12.47 19.01
N PRO A 144 32.65 -13.28 19.38
CA PRO A 144 33.41 -12.99 20.58
C PRO A 144 33.99 -11.60 20.44
N LYS A 145 33.92 -10.78 21.51
CA LYS A 145 34.78 -9.61 21.68
C LYS A 145 36.21 -10.10 21.49
N ARG A 146 36.73 -9.97 20.27
CA ARG A 146 38.14 -10.12 20.01
C ARG A 146 38.77 -8.87 20.57
N ASP A 147 39.08 -8.93 21.85
CA ASP A 147 40.10 -8.08 22.42
C ASP A 147 41.38 -8.42 21.65
N THR A 148 41.67 -7.62 20.62
CA THR A 148 42.87 -7.77 19.78
C THR A 148 44.15 -7.71 20.63
N TYR A 149 44.01 -7.16 21.84
CA TYR A 149 45.04 -6.99 22.85
C TYR A 149 44.50 -7.45 24.21
N SER A 150 45.32 -8.18 24.97
CA SER A 150 45.06 -8.43 26.39
C SER A 150 45.07 -7.10 27.19
N PRO A 151 44.60 -7.09 28.45
CA PRO A 151 44.78 -5.97 29.37
C PRO A 151 46.26 -5.56 29.60
N SER A 152 47.21 -6.43 29.23
CA SER A 152 48.65 -6.16 29.24
C SER A 152 49.20 -5.61 27.91
N GLY A 153 48.35 -5.41 26.89
CA GLY A 153 48.74 -4.87 25.59
C GLY A 153 49.37 -5.90 24.64
N GLU A 154 49.30 -7.19 24.96
CA GLU A 154 49.87 -8.24 24.12
C GLU A 154 48.87 -8.67 23.05
N SER A 155 49.29 -8.71 21.78
CA SER A 155 48.46 -9.18 20.68
C SER A 155 48.22 -10.69 20.82
N GLN A 156 46.96 -11.08 21.02
CA GLN A 156 46.59 -12.49 21.14
C GLN A 156 46.48 -13.12 19.74
N ARG A 157 47.62 -13.42 19.12
CA ARG A 157 47.68 -14.20 17.87
C ARG A 157 47.35 -15.66 18.15
N VAL A 158 46.08 -16.03 18.01
CA VAL A 158 45.71 -17.44 17.78
C VAL A 158 46.15 -17.81 16.36
N GLY A 159 46.97 -18.86 16.28
CA GLY A 159 47.80 -19.19 15.12
C GLY A 159 47.06 -19.38 13.81
N ILE A 160 47.36 -18.52 12.85
CA ILE A 160 47.61 -18.90 11.45
C ILE A 160 48.92 -18.22 11.10
N GLY A 161 49.95 -19.02 10.79
CA GLY A 161 51.32 -18.58 10.54
C GLY A 161 51.40 -17.61 9.36
N GLY A 162 51.31 -16.31 9.64
CA GLY A 162 51.68 -15.25 8.73
C GLY A 162 53.14 -14.88 8.96
N THR A 163 54.04 -15.50 8.23
CA THR A 163 55.48 -15.17 8.21
C THR A 163 55.65 -13.78 7.61
N MET A 164 55.88 -12.76 8.45
CA MET A 164 56.31 -11.45 7.97
C MET A 164 57.77 -11.53 7.51
N LEU A 165 57.98 -11.59 6.20
CA LEU A 165 59.29 -11.36 5.60
C LEU A 165 59.65 -9.88 5.76
N ARG A 166 60.57 -9.59 6.68
CA ARG A 166 61.18 -8.27 6.83
C ARG A 166 62.40 -8.20 5.90
N GLN A 167 62.24 -7.58 4.73
CA GLN A 167 63.36 -7.23 3.88
C GLN A 167 64.14 -6.08 4.55
N ARG A 168 65.41 -6.35 4.90
CA ARG A 168 66.36 -5.37 5.41
C ARG A 168 67.44 -5.20 4.36
N GLY A 169 67.69 -3.96 3.95
CA GLY A 169 68.92 -3.50 3.30
C GLY A 169 69.10 -3.98 1.87
#